data_AF-A0A1A9UW21-F1
#
_entry.id   AF-A0A1A9UW21-F1
#
_cell.length_a   1.000
_cell.length_b   1.000
_cell.length_c   1.000
_cell.angle_alpha   90.00
_cell.angle_beta   90.00
_cell.angle_gamma   90.00
#
_symmetry.space_group_name_H-M   'P 1'
#
loop_
_entity.id
_entity.type
_entity.pdbx_description
1 polymer ?
#
loop_
_entity_poly.entity_id
_entity_poly.type
_entity_poly.pdbx_seq_one_letter_code
_entity_poly.pdbx_strand_id
1 'polypeptide(L)'
;METKQKEFKRAKTVRTDYLAGVDEIQRWLMQAEVEVQDRSLAPAQMKELLQRINHEISGIYERFTLVKTNGQLIIDNCRNNEEKILVQNTVEQLGQQLAQVRSWLDEKKQQVGDSLDAWTRFMNLYQIVMSWAAEKQAFIDQNIVLRTLPEARNKSTDYQAAVKSIKPIVKHLSEMDKELEHISQVTTVGDLKEKLEEAEEAKVTVEAVLLQRNALLLEACEEWDQCERKIKEIRNWIEKTKQSLESTQHKKKPLRDQLGYCEKTMADINVQKTKLSLSIEKLEVHFKNGMGGDPRLSENVDELLTILDSLADMVKEKCSHLEETLNQIDIYQKQMQTLRQKIIQEEQQLRLVLAPTYLPHDRDRALAEQQACRERVKNLHSKISARNERIKLMVHRGTPEQAILEL
;
A
#
# COMPACT_ATOMS: atom_id res chain seq x y z
N MET A 1 -80.14 -24.20 -68.56
CA MET A 1 -78.71 -23.90 -68.84
C MET A 1 -78.14 -22.84 -67.89
N GLU A 2 -78.87 -21.76 -67.58
CA GLU A 2 -78.43 -20.70 -66.66
C GLU A 2 -78.03 -21.18 -65.25
N THR A 3 -78.79 -22.11 -64.66
CA THR A 3 -78.50 -22.67 -63.33
C THR A 3 -77.17 -23.41 -63.28
N LYS A 4 -76.91 -24.29 -64.25
CA LYS A 4 -75.63 -25.02 -64.37
C LYS A 4 -74.44 -24.08 -64.60
N GLN A 5 -74.64 -22.98 -65.34
CA GLN A 5 -73.60 -21.96 -65.57
C GLN A 5 -73.28 -21.17 -64.30
N LYS A 6 -74.29 -20.81 -63.50
CA LYS A 6 -74.11 -20.16 -62.20
C LYS A 6 -73.41 -21.07 -61.19
N GLU A 7 -73.78 -22.34 -61.14
CA GLU A 7 -73.13 -23.36 -60.30
C GLU A 7 -71.66 -23.57 -60.67
N PHE A 8 -71.36 -23.65 -61.98
CA PHE A 8 -69.97 -23.76 -62.44
C PHE A 8 -69.13 -22.53 -62.05
N LYS A 9 -69.66 -21.31 -62.23
CA LYS A 9 -68.97 -20.08 -61.81
C LYS A 9 -68.72 -20.04 -60.31
N ARG A 10 -69.71 -20.46 -59.50
CA ARG A 10 -69.57 -20.55 -58.03
C ARG A 10 -68.49 -21.56 -57.64
N ALA A 11 -68.50 -22.76 -58.22
CA ALA A 11 -67.50 -23.80 -57.96
C ALA A 11 -66.07 -23.36 -58.36
N LYS A 12 -65.93 -22.62 -59.47
CA LYS A 12 -64.66 -22.03 -59.88
C LYS A 12 -64.18 -20.99 -58.86
N THR A 13 -65.05 -20.10 -58.42
CA THR A 13 -64.73 -19.05 -57.44
C THR A 13 -64.27 -19.65 -56.12
N VAL A 14 -65.01 -20.65 -55.59
CA VAL A 14 -64.63 -21.37 -54.36
C VAL A 14 -63.23 -21.99 -54.47
N ARG A 15 -62.89 -22.60 -55.61
CA ARG A 15 -61.54 -23.17 -55.82
C ARG A 15 -60.45 -22.09 -55.92
N THR A 16 -60.71 -21.00 -56.62
CA THR A 16 -59.76 -19.87 -56.71
C THR A 16 -59.51 -19.25 -55.34
N ASP A 17 -60.58 -19.01 -54.56
CA ASP A 17 -60.47 -18.42 -53.22
C ASP A 17 -59.80 -19.37 -52.23
N TYR A 18 -60.03 -20.69 -52.36
CA TYR A 18 -59.33 -21.71 -51.58
C TYR A 18 -57.82 -21.67 -51.84
N LEU A 19 -57.40 -21.76 -53.12
CA LEU A 19 -55.98 -21.76 -53.48
C LEU A 19 -55.29 -20.47 -53.05
N ALA A 20 -55.90 -19.31 -53.34
CA ALA A 20 -55.35 -18.02 -52.93
C ALA A 20 -55.22 -17.90 -51.40
N GLY A 21 -56.15 -18.44 -50.64
CA GLY A 21 -56.08 -18.46 -49.18
C GLY A 21 -55.01 -19.42 -48.65
N VAL A 22 -54.85 -20.61 -49.25
CA VAL A 22 -53.77 -21.55 -48.92
C VAL A 22 -52.40 -20.88 -49.14
N ASP A 23 -52.18 -20.28 -50.31
CA ASP A 23 -50.91 -19.61 -50.66
C ASP A 23 -50.59 -18.43 -49.73
N GLU A 24 -51.62 -17.70 -49.28
CA GLU A 24 -51.47 -16.59 -48.33
C GLU A 24 -51.07 -17.09 -46.95
N ILE A 25 -51.76 -18.10 -46.42
CA ILE A 25 -51.45 -18.68 -45.10
C ILE A 25 -50.06 -19.32 -45.11
N GLN A 26 -49.70 -20.06 -46.16
CA GLN A 26 -48.37 -20.68 -46.27
C GLN A 26 -47.23 -19.66 -46.29
N ARG A 27 -47.39 -18.57 -47.04
CA ARG A 27 -46.40 -17.48 -47.06
C ARG A 27 -46.25 -16.83 -45.68
N TRP A 28 -47.37 -16.57 -45.00
CA TRP A 28 -47.33 -16.00 -43.66
C TRP A 28 -46.67 -16.96 -42.65
N LEU A 29 -47.00 -18.24 -42.67
CA LEU A 29 -46.41 -19.26 -41.80
C LEU A 29 -44.88 -19.30 -41.95
N MET A 30 -44.38 -19.32 -43.18
CA MET A 30 -42.94 -19.34 -43.46
C MET A 30 -42.25 -18.07 -42.96
N GLN A 31 -42.86 -16.90 -43.13
CA GLN A 31 -42.32 -15.64 -42.64
C GLN A 31 -42.31 -15.59 -41.10
N ALA A 32 -43.42 -15.96 -40.46
CA ALA A 32 -43.56 -15.96 -39.01
C ALA A 32 -42.56 -16.92 -38.34
N GLU A 33 -42.32 -18.09 -38.93
CA GLU A 33 -41.32 -19.04 -38.42
C GLU A 33 -39.90 -18.43 -38.44
N VAL A 34 -39.49 -17.81 -39.56
CA VAL A 34 -38.19 -17.16 -39.66
C VAL A 34 -38.05 -16.02 -38.65
N GLU A 35 -39.08 -15.18 -38.52
CA GLU A 35 -39.08 -14.04 -37.61
C GLU A 35 -39.05 -14.46 -36.13
N VAL A 36 -39.79 -15.50 -35.74
CA VAL A 36 -39.79 -16.01 -34.35
C VAL A 36 -38.46 -16.64 -33.96
N GLN A 37 -37.76 -17.23 -34.92
CA GLN A 37 -36.45 -17.86 -34.70
C GLN A 37 -35.28 -16.86 -34.77
N ASP A 38 -35.53 -15.59 -35.15
CA ASP A 38 -34.50 -14.57 -35.23
C ASP A 38 -33.88 -14.29 -33.85
N ARG A 39 -32.54 -14.36 -33.78
CA ARG A 39 -31.75 -14.06 -32.57
C ARG A 39 -30.88 -12.82 -32.75
N SER A 40 -30.94 -12.16 -33.91
CA SER A 40 -30.15 -10.96 -34.21
C SER A 40 -30.73 -9.70 -33.55
N LEU A 41 -31.99 -9.75 -33.12
CA LEU A 41 -32.70 -8.65 -32.46
C LEU A 41 -32.43 -8.62 -30.96
N ALA A 42 -32.36 -7.41 -30.41
CA ALA A 42 -32.29 -7.20 -28.97
C ALA A 42 -33.64 -7.54 -28.29
N PRO A 43 -33.67 -7.83 -26.98
CA PRO A 43 -34.90 -8.22 -26.27
C PRO A 43 -36.12 -7.30 -26.51
N ALA A 44 -35.93 -5.98 -26.51
CA ALA A 44 -37.02 -5.03 -26.73
C ALA A 44 -37.56 -5.08 -28.17
N GLN A 45 -36.67 -5.16 -29.16
CA GLN A 45 -37.02 -5.27 -30.58
C GLN A 45 -37.73 -6.60 -30.87
N MET A 46 -37.26 -7.70 -30.26
CA MET A 46 -37.90 -9.00 -30.39
C MET A 46 -39.30 -9.01 -29.78
N LYS A 47 -39.51 -8.32 -28.64
CA LYS A 47 -40.84 -8.16 -28.06
C LYS A 47 -41.81 -7.43 -29.00
N GLU A 48 -41.38 -6.36 -29.65
CA GLU A 48 -42.18 -5.63 -30.64
C GLU A 48 -42.51 -6.50 -31.86
N LEU A 49 -41.53 -7.26 -32.36
CA LEU A 49 -41.72 -8.22 -33.45
C LEU A 49 -42.78 -9.28 -33.08
N LEU A 50 -42.66 -9.90 -31.92
CA LEU A 50 -43.62 -10.91 -31.45
C LEU A 50 -45.02 -10.32 -31.24
N GLN A 51 -45.14 -9.06 -30.81
CA GLN A 51 -46.43 -8.38 -30.69
C GLN A 51 -47.08 -8.16 -32.06
N ARG A 52 -46.29 -7.79 -33.08
CA ARG A 52 -46.77 -7.64 -34.46
C ARG A 52 -47.30 -8.96 -35.01
N ILE A 53 -46.52 -10.05 -34.90
CA ILE A 53 -46.93 -11.37 -35.39
C ILE A 53 -48.21 -11.84 -34.65
N ASN A 54 -48.32 -11.59 -33.34
CA ASN A 54 -49.51 -11.89 -32.56
C ASN A 54 -50.75 -11.08 -32.98
N HIS A 55 -50.59 -9.90 -33.56
CA HIS A 55 -51.71 -9.14 -34.10
C HIS A 55 -52.15 -9.70 -35.47
N GLU A 56 -51.19 -10.07 -36.32
CA GLU A 56 -51.44 -10.63 -37.64
C GLU A 56 -52.12 -12.00 -37.59
N ILE A 57 -51.76 -12.84 -36.61
CA ILE A 57 -52.27 -14.22 -36.53
C ILE A 57 -53.80 -14.29 -36.43
N SER A 58 -54.46 -13.29 -35.83
CA SER A 58 -55.93 -13.22 -35.76
C SER A 58 -56.56 -13.17 -37.16
N GLY A 59 -56.05 -12.32 -38.05
CA GLY A 59 -56.52 -12.25 -39.44
C GLY A 59 -56.23 -13.52 -40.23
N ILE A 60 -55.11 -14.18 -39.94
CA ILE A 60 -54.75 -15.46 -40.57
C ILE A 60 -55.69 -16.59 -40.13
N TYR A 61 -56.14 -16.62 -38.86
CA TYR A 61 -57.14 -17.58 -38.40
C TYR A 61 -58.52 -17.36 -39.05
N GLU A 62 -58.91 -16.10 -39.28
CA GLU A 62 -60.12 -15.79 -40.05
C GLU A 62 -59.98 -16.31 -41.49
N ARG A 63 -58.82 -16.08 -42.11
CA ARG A 63 -58.50 -16.58 -43.46
C ARG A 63 -58.52 -18.11 -43.52
N PHE A 64 -57.95 -18.77 -42.53
CA PHE A 64 -57.96 -20.23 -42.39
C PHE A 64 -59.38 -20.78 -42.26
N THR A 65 -60.26 -20.09 -41.52
CA THR A 65 -61.67 -20.47 -41.41
C THR A 65 -62.36 -20.45 -42.79
N LEU A 66 -62.10 -19.43 -43.60
CA LEU A 66 -62.61 -19.36 -44.99
C LEU A 66 -62.03 -20.47 -45.88
N VAL A 67 -60.72 -20.74 -45.79
CA VAL A 67 -60.05 -21.83 -46.51
C VAL A 67 -60.65 -23.18 -46.13
N LYS A 68 -60.90 -23.42 -44.84
CA LYS A 68 -61.55 -24.63 -44.33
C LYS A 68 -62.97 -24.79 -44.86
N THR A 69 -63.78 -23.72 -44.85
CA THR A 69 -65.15 -23.75 -45.40
C THR A 69 -65.14 -24.02 -46.91
N ASN A 70 -64.27 -23.33 -47.67
CA ASN A 70 -64.15 -23.54 -49.11
C ASN A 70 -63.60 -24.94 -49.44
N GLY A 71 -62.64 -25.44 -48.66
CA GLY A 71 -62.12 -26.80 -48.78
C GLY A 71 -63.20 -27.86 -48.56
N GLN A 72 -64.05 -27.70 -47.54
CA GLN A 72 -65.19 -28.60 -47.31
C GLN A 72 -66.17 -28.57 -48.48
N LEU A 73 -66.51 -27.39 -49.01
CA LEU A 73 -67.36 -27.27 -50.20
C LEU A 73 -66.76 -27.97 -51.42
N ILE A 74 -65.44 -27.96 -51.59
CA ILE A 74 -64.75 -28.72 -52.66
C ILE A 74 -64.88 -30.22 -52.41
N ILE A 75 -64.65 -30.70 -51.19
CA ILE A 75 -64.74 -32.11 -50.81
C ILE A 75 -66.16 -32.66 -51.05
N ASP A 76 -67.18 -31.92 -50.62
CA ASP A 76 -68.58 -32.33 -50.73
C ASP A 76 -69.05 -32.44 -52.18
N ASN A 77 -68.56 -31.55 -53.06
CA ASN A 77 -69.02 -31.42 -54.44
C ASN A 77 -68.08 -32.03 -55.49
N CYS A 78 -66.88 -32.50 -55.11
CA CYS A 78 -65.94 -33.14 -56.02
C CYS A 78 -66.27 -34.63 -56.23
N ARG A 79 -65.95 -35.16 -57.42
CA ARG A 79 -66.04 -36.59 -57.75
C ARG A 79 -64.67 -37.29 -57.73
N ASN A 80 -63.57 -36.55 -57.75
CA ASN A 80 -62.22 -37.07 -57.69
C ASN A 80 -61.80 -37.30 -56.22
N ASN A 81 -61.64 -38.56 -55.81
CA ASN A 81 -61.23 -38.88 -54.44
C ASN A 81 -59.81 -38.41 -54.09
N GLU A 82 -58.89 -38.34 -55.05
CA GLU A 82 -57.53 -37.86 -54.80
C GLU A 82 -57.52 -36.37 -54.45
N GLU A 83 -58.30 -35.56 -55.17
CA GLU A 83 -58.48 -34.12 -54.86
C GLU A 83 -59.10 -33.93 -53.47
N LYS A 84 -60.08 -34.77 -53.09
CA LYS A 84 -60.66 -34.72 -51.74
C LYS A 84 -59.63 -34.97 -50.65
N ILE A 85 -58.81 -36.02 -50.82
CA ILE A 85 -57.75 -36.37 -49.87
C ILE A 85 -56.71 -35.24 -49.80
N LEU A 86 -56.30 -34.68 -50.94
CA LEU A 86 -55.32 -33.58 -50.98
C LEU A 86 -55.84 -32.32 -50.26
N VAL A 87 -57.07 -31.91 -50.53
CA VAL A 87 -57.69 -30.74 -49.89
C VAL A 87 -57.83 -30.95 -48.39
N GLN A 88 -58.28 -32.14 -47.97
CA GLN A 88 -58.40 -32.50 -46.56
C GLN A 88 -57.03 -32.42 -45.85
N ASN A 89 -56.01 -33.08 -46.40
CA ASN A 89 -54.66 -33.09 -45.84
C ASN A 89 -54.06 -31.67 -45.76
N THR A 90 -54.30 -30.83 -46.79
CA THR A 90 -53.80 -29.45 -46.81
C THR A 90 -54.43 -28.62 -45.70
N VAL A 91 -55.74 -28.72 -45.49
CA VAL A 91 -56.45 -27.98 -44.43
C VAL A 91 -56.01 -28.47 -43.04
N GLU A 92 -55.84 -29.78 -42.85
CA GLU A 92 -55.33 -30.35 -41.60
C GLU A 92 -53.90 -29.89 -41.31
N GLN A 93 -53.02 -29.93 -42.31
CA GLN A 93 -51.63 -29.48 -42.18
C GLN A 93 -51.53 -28.00 -41.83
N LEU A 94 -52.29 -27.13 -42.51
CA LEU A 94 -52.33 -25.70 -42.18
C LEU A 94 -52.83 -25.45 -40.75
N GLY A 95 -53.83 -26.21 -40.31
CA GLY A 95 -54.34 -26.13 -38.94
C GLY A 95 -53.28 -26.51 -37.90
N GLN A 96 -52.51 -27.57 -38.16
CA GLN A 96 -51.40 -28.00 -37.30
C GLN A 96 -50.26 -26.97 -37.29
N GLN A 97 -49.86 -26.44 -38.44
CA GLN A 97 -48.80 -25.43 -38.55
C GLN A 97 -49.19 -24.13 -37.85
N LEU A 98 -50.44 -23.67 -37.97
CA LEU A 98 -50.92 -22.49 -37.24
C LEU A 98 -50.90 -22.71 -35.72
N ALA A 99 -51.32 -23.89 -35.26
CA ALA A 99 -51.23 -24.23 -33.83
C ALA A 99 -49.77 -24.28 -33.34
N GLN A 100 -48.86 -24.79 -34.16
CA GLN A 100 -47.43 -24.83 -33.87
C GLN A 100 -46.81 -23.44 -33.77
N VAL A 101 -47.07 -22.56 -34.75
CA VAL A 101 -46.60 -21.16 -34.71
C VAL A 101 -47.14 -20.44 -33.48
N ARG A 102 -48.41 -20.65 -33.12
CA ARG A 102 -48.97 -20.09 -31.89
C ARG A 102 -48.25 -20.57 -30.64
N SER A 103 -47.96 -21.87 -30.54
CA SER A 103 -47.18 -22.43 -29.44
C SER A 103 -45.78 -21.80 -29.35
N TRP A 104 -45.10 -21.63 -30.48
CA TRP A 104 -43.79 -20.99 -30.52
C TRP A 104 -43.85 -19.52 -30.13
N LEU A 105 -44.88 -18.77 -30.56
CA LEU A 105 -45.07 -17.38 -30.17
C LEU A 105 -45.24 -17.24 -28.66
N ASP A 106 -46.05 -18.09 -28.04
CA ASP A 106 -46.28 -18.07 -26.60
C ASP A 106 -44.99 -18.41 -25.82
N GLU A 107 -44.25 -19.43 -26.25
CA GLU A 107 -42.96 -19.82 -25.65
C GLU A 107 -41.90 -18.73 -25.82
N LYS A 108 -41.73 -18.22 -27.05
CA LYS A 108 -40.73 -17.18 -27.35
C LYS A 108 -41.05 -15.89 -26.62
N LYS A 109 -42.33 -15.54 -26.46
CA LYS A 109 -42.76 -14.37 -25.68
C LYS A 109 -42.36 -14.49 -24.22
N GLN A 110 -42.49 -15.67 -23.62
CA GLN A 110 -42.04 -15.91 -22.25
C GLN A 110 -40.51 -15.77 -22.15
N GLN A 111 -39.76 -16.43 -23.04
CA GLN A 111 -38.29 -16.36 -23.07
C GLN A 111 -37.76 -14.92 -23.26
N VAL A 112 -38.41 -14.13 -24.13
CA VAL A 112 -38.07 -12.71 -24.34
C VAL A 112 -38.43 -11.86 -23.13
N GLY A 113 -39.51 -12.18 -22.42
CA GLY A 113 -39.84 -11.58 -21.13
C GLY A 113 -38.72 -11.80 -20.10
N ASP A 114 -38.28 -13.04 -19.95
CA ASP A 114 -37.20 -13.41 -19.04
C ASP A 114 -35.86 -12.74 -19.44
N SER A 115 -35.62 -12.57 -20.74
CA SER A 115 -34.46 -11.83 -21.28
C SER A 115 -34.52 -10.33 -20.99
N LEU A 116 -35.70 -9.72 -21.00
CA LEU A 116 -35.89 -8.31 -20.62
C LEU A 116 -35.66 -8.09 -19.12
N ASP A 117 -36.08 -9.04 -18.29
CA ASP A 117 -35.82 -8.99 -16.85
C ASP A 117 -34.33 -9.16 -16.55
N ALA A 118 -33.64 -10.04 -17.29
CA ALA A 118 -32.18 -10.19 -17.23
C ALA A 118 -31.46 -8.91 -17.68
N TRP A 119 -31.90 -8.29 -18.78
CA TRP A 119 -31.38 -7.01 -19.25
C TRP A 119 -31.51 -5.92 -18.19
N THR A 120 -32.66 -5.84 -17.52
CA THR A 120 -32.91 -4.86 -16.46
C THR A 120 -31.99 -5.10 -15.26
N ARG A 121 -31.81 -6.36 -14.85
CA ARG A 121 -30.86 -6.73 -13.80
C ARG A 121 -29.43 -6.38 -14.16
N PHE A 122 -29.00 -6.68 -15.39
CA PHE A 122 -27.69 -6.31 -15.91
C PHE A 122 -27.46 -4.80 -15.79
N MET A 123 -28.40 -3.98 -16.27
CA MET A 123 -28.25 -2.51 -16.25
C MET A 123 -28.18 -1.95 -14.83
N ASN A 124 -28.95 -2.52 -13.89
CA ASN A 124 -28.86 -2.14 -12.48
C ASN A 124 -27.49 -2.46 -11.87
N LEU A 125 -26.95 -3.66 -12.16
CA LEU A 125 -25.61 -4.06 -11.70
C LEU A 125 -24.53 -3.17 -12.31
N TYR A 126 -24.60 -2.89 -13.61
CA TYR A 126 -23.69 -1.97 -14.30
C TYR A 126 -23.69 -0.59 -13.61
N GLN A 127 -24.87 -0.03 -13.32
CA GLN A 127 -24.97 1.25 -12.62
C GLN A 127 -24.34 1.21 -11.22
N ILE A 128 -24.50 0.12 -10.47
CA ILE A 128 -23.87 -0.06 -9.16
C ILE A 128 -22.34 -0.04 -9.29
N VAL A 129 -21.80 -0.81 -10.24
CA VAL A 129 -20.34 -0.89 -10.47
C VAL A 129 -19.77 0.48 -10.88
N MET A 130 -20.40 1.14 -11.85
CA MET A 130 -19.95 2.45 -12.33
C MET A 130 -20.06 3.55 -11.27
N SER A 131 -21.12 3.53 -10.46
CA SER A 131 -21.26 4.47 -9.34
C SER A 131 -20.19 4.25 -8.28
N TRP A 132 -19.88 2.99 -7.96
CA TRP A 132 -18.78 2.66 -7.04
C TRP A 132 -17.43 3.12 -7.61
N ALA A 133 -17.16 2.87 -8.90
CA ALA A 133 -15.91 3.26 -9.53
C ALA A 133 -15.75 4.79 -9.49
N ALA A 134 -16.78 5.55 -9.83
CA ALA A 134 -16.77 7.01 -9.75
C ALA A 134 -16.56 7.53 -8.31
N GLU A 135 -17.26 6.96 -7.33
CA GLU A 135 -17.09 7.31 -5.91
C GLU A 135 -15.65 7.06 -5.43
N LYS A 136 -15.09 5.89 -5.77
CA LYS A 136 -13.73 5.53 -5.36
C LYS A 136 -12.67 6.30 -6.12
N GLN A 137 -12.89 6.63 -7.39
CA GLN A 137 -12.01 7.52 -8.12
C GLN A 137 -11.94 8.89 -7.43
N ALA A 138 -13.09 9.49 -7.09
CA ALA A 138 -13.13 10.75 -6.34
C ALA A 138 -12.46 10.65 -4.96
N PHE A 139 -12.55 9.51 -4.28
CA PHE A 139 -11.84 9.25 -3.02
C PHE A 139 -10.31 9.19 -3.22
N ILE A 140 -9.86 8.56 -4.30
CA ILE A 140 -8.43 8.43 -4.66
C ILE A 140 -7.87 9.75 -5.17
N ASP A 141 -8.65 10.59 -5.83
CA ASP A 141 -8.15 11.88 -6.32
C ASP A 141 -7.89 12.89 -5.18
N GLN A 142 -8.36 12.60 -3.97
CA GLN A 142 -8.02 13.39 -2.78
C GLN A 142 -6.54 13.26 -2.44
N ASN A 143 -5.89 14.41 -2.27
CA ASN A 143 -4.51 14.45 -1.82
C ASN A 143 -4.41 13.97 -0.38
N ILE A 144 -3.44 13.09 -0.11
CA ILE A 144 -3.14 12.62 1.24
C ILE A 144 -2.10 13.58 1.81
N VAL A 145 -2.35 14.09 3.02
CA VAL A 145 -1.39 14.87 3.80
C VAL A 145 -1.42 14.32 5.22
N LEU A 146 -0.29 13.78 5.66
CA LEU A 146 -0.12 13.15 6.96
C LEU A 146 0.66 14.07 7.90
N ARG A 147 0.02 14.53 8.99
CA ARG A 147 0.69 15.39 9.98
C ARG A 147 1.04 14.67 11.26
N THR A 148 0.25 13.64 11.59
CA THR A 148 0.43 12.87 12.83
C THR A 148 0.18 11.39 12.59
N LEU A 149 0.76 10.54 13.45
CA LEU A 149 0.53 9.09 13.41
C LEU A 149 -0.97 8.71 13.54
N PRO A 150 -1.77 9.33 14.43
CA PRO A 150 -3.21 9.08 14.48
C PRO A 150 -3.93 9.39 13.16
N GLU A 151 -3.59 10.48 12.48
CA GLU A 151 -4.16 10.81 11.17
C GLU A 151 -3.80 9.76 10.12
N ALA A 152 -2.52 9.33 10.08
CA ALA A 152 -2.08 8.26 9.19
C ALA A 152 -2.83 6.95 9.42
N ARG A 153 -3.04 6.56 10.69
CA ARG A 153 -3.82 5.37 11.06
C ARG A 153 -5.29 5.47 10.67
N ASN A 154 -5.90 6.64 10.85
CA ASN A 154 -7.27 6.88 10.42
C ASN A 154 -7.39 6.76 8.89
N LYS A 155 -6.49 7.40 8.14
CA LYS A 155 -6.45 7.28 6.67
C LYS A 155 -6.18 5.86 6.20
N SER A 156 -5.29 5.13 6.86
CA SER A 156 -5.07 3.71 6.60
C SER A 156 -6.36 2.90 6.80
N THR A 157 -7.11 3.18 7.87
CA THR A 157 -8.41 2.52 8.12
C THR A 157 -9.44 2.81 7.02
N ASP A 158 -9.51 4.06 6.55
CA ASP A 158 -10.40 4.45 5.45
C ASP A 158 -10.06 3.66 4.16
N TYR A 159 -8.77 3.59 3.80
CA TYR A 159 -8.31 2.83 2.63
C TYR A 159 -8.53 1.32 2.77
N GLN A 160 -8.33 0.75 3.97
CA GLN A 160 -8.66 -0.66 4.23
C GLN A 160 -10.15 -0.94 4.04
N ALA A 161 -11.02 -0.03 4.47
CA ALA A 161 -12.47 -0.16 4.26
C ALA A 161 -12.82 -0.06 2.76
N ALA A 162 -12.18 0.86 2.02
CA ALA A 162 -12.34 0.97 0.58
C ALA A 162 -11.89 -0.32 -0.15
N VAL A 163 -10.75 -0.91 0.22
CA VAL A 163 -10.28 -2.20 -0.33
C VAL A 163 -11.28 -3.33 -0.06
N LYS A 164 -11.87 -3.39 1.15
CA LYS A 164 -12.90 -4.41 1.46
C LYS A 164 -14.15 -4.27 0.59
N SER A 165 -14.47 -3.06 0.12
CA SER A 165 -15.63 -2.82 -0.74
C SER A 165 -15.48 -3.37 -2.17
N ILE A 166 -14.27 -3.76 -2.59
CA ILE A 166 -14.01 -4.34 -3.92
C ILE A 166 -14.71 -5.70 -4.09
N LYS A 167 -14.77 -6.51 -3.02
CA LYS A 167 -15.30 -7.88 -3.09
C LYS A 167 -16.76 -7.94 -3.56
N PRO A 168 -17.70 -7.14 -3.02
CA PRO A 168 -19.05 -7.02 -3.57
C PRO A 168 -19.09 -6.67 -5.08
N ILE A 169 -18.20 -5.79 -5.54
CA ILE A 169 -18.17 -5.35 -6.93
C ILE A 169 -17.73 -6.47 -7.87
N VAL A 170 -16.73 -7.27 -7.48
CA VAL A 170 -16.33 -8.48 -8.20
C VAL A 170 -17.52 -9.45 -8.35
N LYS A 171 -18.34 -9.58 -7.29
CA LYS A 171 -19.54 -10.42 -7.35
C LYS A 171 -20.56 -9.86 -8.36
N HIS A 172 -20.78 -8.54 -8.37
CA HIS A 172 -21.71 -7.91 -9.31
C HIS A 172 -21.27 -8.07 -10.77
N LEU A 173 -19.98 -7.96 -11.07
CA LEU A 173 -19.45 -8.24 -12.41
C LEU A 173 -19.70 -9.69 -12.83
N SER A 174 -19.49 -10.66 -11.94
CA SER A 174 -19.84 -12.06 -12.22
C SER A 174 -21.35 -12.29 -12.39
N GLU A 175 -22.19 -11.53 -11.69
CA GLU A 175 -23.64 -11.58 -11.88
C GLU A 175 -24.04 -10.96 -13.23
N MET A 176 -23.41 -9.87 -13.66
CA MET A 176 -23.61 -9.28 -14.99
C MET A 176 -23.31 -10.28 -16.10
N ASP A 177 -22.19 -10.99 -16.02
CA ASP A 177 -21.82 -12.01 -17.00
C ASP A 177 -22.88 -13.13 -17.12
N LYS A 178 -23.45 -13.58 -15.98
CA LYS A 178 -24.56 -14.56 -15.99
C LYS A 178 -25.83 -14.02 -16.65
N GLU A 179 -26.16 -12.75 -16.43
CA GLU A 179 -27.31 -12.14 -17.11
C GLU A 179 -27.05 -12.02 -18.63
N LEU A 180 -25.81 -11.76 -19.08
CA LEU A 180 -25.45 -11.81 -20.51
C LEU A 180 -25.64 -13.20 -21.09
N GLU A 181 -25.15 -14.24 -20.42
CA GLU A 181 -25.33 -15.63 -20.85
C GLU A 181 -26.82 -15.94 -21.02
N HIS A 182 -27.65 -15.54 -20.07
CA HIS A 182 -29.09 -15.76 -20.12
C HIS A 182 -29.76 -15.04 -21.30
N ILE A 183 -29.42 -13.77 -21.56
CA ILE A 183 -29.92 -13.01 -22.71
C ILE A 183 -29.50 -13.67 -24.04
N SER A 184 -28.24 -14.11 -24.13
CA SER A 184 -27.64 -14.68 -25.34
C SER A 184 -28.29 -15.98 -25.81
N GLN A 185 -29.00 -16.69 -24.93
CA GLN A 185 -29.73 -17.90 -25.26
C GLN A 185 -30.94 -17.63 -26.18
N VAL A 186 -31.51 -16.41 -26.11
CA VAL A 186 -32.79 -16.08 -26.76
C VAL A 186 -32.64 -15.00 -27.83
N THR A 187 -31.79 -14.00 -27.58
CA THR A 187 -31.62 -12.76 -28.36
C THR A 187 -30.16 -12.29 -28.39
N THR A 188 -29.83 -11.29 -29.20
CA THR A 188 -28.49 -10.70 -29.16
C THR A 188 -28.28 -9.89 -27.87
N VAL A 189 -27.04 -9.89 -27.37
CA VAL A 189 -26.62 -9.07 -26.23
C VAL A 189 -26.27 -7.63 -26.62
N GLY A 190 -26.15 -7.32 -27.93
CA GLY A 190 -25.86 -5.97 -28.40
C GLY A 190 -24.58 -5.38 -27.79
N ASP A 191 -24.68 -4.14 -27.29
CA ASP A 191 -23.60 -3.37 -26.65
C ASP A 191 -23.35 -3.77 -25.18
N LEU A 192 -24.14 -4.67 -24.61
CA LEU A 192 -23.99 -5.04 -23.19
C LEU A 192 -22.65 -5.69 -22.89
N LYS A 193 -22.04 -6.37 -23.86
CA LYS A 193 -20.69 -6.92 -23.71
C LYS A 193 -19.66 -5.80 -23.53
N GLU A 194 -19.75 -4.74 -24.34
CA GLU A 194 -18.87 -3.56 -24.22
C GLU A 194 -19.07 -2.86 -22.86
N LYS A 195 -20.32 -2.81 -22.37
CA LYS A 195 -20.62 -2.28 -21.03
C LYS A 195 -20.02 -3.11 -19.89
N LEU A 196 -20.00 -4.44 -20.03
CA LEU A 196 -19.33 -5.29 -19.06
C LEU A 196 -17.82 -5.02 -19.06
N GLU A 197 -17.20 -4.96 -20.25
CA GLU A 197 -15.77 -4.65 -20.41
C GLU A 197 -15.42 -3.27 -19.81
N GLU A 198 -16.24 -2.24 -20.07
CA GLU A 198 -16.09 -0.91 -19.48
C GLU A 198 -16.14 -0.95 -17.94
N ALA A 199 -17.11 -1.68 -17.38
CA ALA A 199 -17.26 -1.80 -15.93
C ALA A 199 -16.10 -2.57 -15.29
N GLU A 200 -15.57 -3.60 -15.96
CA GLU A 200 -14.38 -4.34 -15.55
C GLU A 200 -13.13 -3.44 -15.56
N GLU A 201 -12.92 -2.67 -16.62
CA GLU A 201 -11.78 -1.74 -16.75
C GLU A 201 -11.82 -0.64 -15.68
N ALA A 202 -12.99 -0.03 -15.47
CA ALA A 202 -13.20 0.96 -14.43
C ALA A 202 -12.88 0.38 -13.04
N LYS A 203 -13.32 -0.87 -12.78
CA LYS A 203 -13.03 -1.56 -11.53
C LYS A 203 -11.54 -1.83 -11.34
N VAL A 204 -10.86 -2.35 -12.37
CA VAL A 204 -9.43 -2.70 -12.30
C VAL A 204 -8.57 -1.46 -12.05
N THR A 205 -8.88 -0.35 -12.74
CA THR A 205 -8.17 0.92 -12.60
C THR A 205 -8.24 1.44 -11.16
N VAL A 206 -9.45 1.48 -10.59
CA VAL A 206 -9.68 1.93 -9.20
C VAL A 206 -9.03 0.98 -8.20
N GLU A 207 -9.19 -0.33 -8.37
CA GLU A 207 -8.62 -1.35 -7.47
C GLU A 207 -7.10 -1.26 -7.40
N ALA A 208 -6.42 -1.11 -8.54
CA ALA A 208 -4.97 -1.05 -8.59
C ALA A 208 -4.43 0.09 -7.72
N VAL A 209 -5.03 1.29 -7.84
CA VAL A 209 -4.60 2.45 -7.06
C VAL A 209 -4.99 2.32 -5.58
N LEU A 210 -6.17 1.79 -5.26
CA LEU A 210 -6.57 1.53 -3.88
C LEU A 210 -5.61 0.58 -3.16
N LEU A 211 -5.25 -0.53 -3.80
CA LEU A 211 -4.34 -1.52 -3.23
C LEU A 211 -2.94 -0.94 -3.02
N GLN A 212 -2.41 -0.24 -4.03
CA GLN A 212 -1.11 0.40 -3.95
C GLN A 212 -1.05 1.42 -2.81
N ARG A 213 -2.02 2.34 -2.75
CA ARG A 213 -2.05 3.38 -1.71
C ARG A 213 -2.29 2.82 -0.32
N ASN A 214 -3.13 1.79 -0.19
CA ASN A 214 -3.34 1.11 1.08
C ASN A 214 -2.06 0.45 1.60
N ALA A 215 -1.30 -0.23 0.72
CA ALA A 215 -0.02 -0.84 1.08
C ALA A 215 0.99 0.22 1.54
N LEU A 216 1.17 1.28 0.74
CA LEU A 216 2.07 2.37 1.10
C LEU A 216 1.64 3.04 2.43
N LEU A 217 0.34 3.16 2.72
CA LEU A 217 -0.16 3.80 3.96
C LEU A 217 0.15 2.95 5.18
N LEU A 218 0.09 1.63 5.05
CA LEU A 218 0.46 0.70 6.11
C LEU A 218 1.96 0.78 6.41
N GLU A 219 2.79 0.77 5.37
CA GLU A 219 4.23 0.96 5.50
C GLU A 219 4.56 2.31 6.14
N ALA A 220 3.93 3.40 5.68
CA ALA A 220 4.11 4.73 6.26
C ALA A 220 3.71 4.78 7.75
N CYS A 221 2.62 4.13 8.14
CA CYS A 221 2.21 4.05 9.55
C CYS A 221 3.24 3.29 10.40
N GLU A 222 3.82 2.22 9.86
CA GLU A 222 4.82 1.41 10.55
C GLU A 222 6.15 2.16 10.69
N GLU A 223 6.65 2.77 9.62
CA GLU A 223 7.88 3.59 9.64
C GLU A 223 7.72 4.82 10.54
N TRP A 224 6.53 5.43 10.57
CA TRP A 224 6.24 6.53 11.48
C TRP A 224 6.29 6.09 12.95
N ASP A 225 5.65 4.97 13.30
CA ASP A 225 5.68 4.42 14.65
C ASP A 225 7.12 4.06 15.07
N GLN A 226 7.92 3.48 14.16
CA GLN A 226 9.34 3.21 14.40
C GLN A 226 10.15 4.49 14.63
N CYS A 227 9.91 5.55 13.84
CA CYS A 227 10.59 6.84 13.98
C CYS A 227 10.25 7.51 15.33
N GLU A 228 8.98 7.55 15.73
CA GLU A 228 8.57 8.09 17.03
C GLU A 228 9.16 7.29 18.21
N ARG A 229 9.21 5.96 18.11
CA ARG A 229 9.89 5.11 19.10
C ARG A 229 11.38 5.44 19.17
N LYS A 230 12.04 5.59 18.01
CA LYS A 230 13.47 5.91 17.96
C LYS A 230 13.77 7.26 18.61
N ILE A 231 12.96 8.28 18.35
CA ILE A 231 13.07 9.60 18.98
C ILE A 231 12.98 9.48 20.51
N LYS A 232 11.99 8.74 21.04
CA LYS A 232 11.82 8.52 22.49
C LYS A 232 13.00 7.77 23.10
N GLU A 233 13.48 6.72 22.44
CA GLU A 233 14.64 5.93 22.87
C GLU A 233 15.90 6.79 22.95
N ILE A 234 16.18 7.59 21.91
CA ILE A 234 17.36 8.46 21.85
C ILE A 234 17.28 9.56 22.90
N ARG A 235 16.11 10.21 23.11
CA ARG A 235 15.92 11.19 24.19
C ARG A 235 16.24 10.60 25.56
N ASN A 236 15.74 9.40 25.85
CA ASN A 236 16.03 8.70 27.11
C ASN A 236 17.52 8.31 27.22
N TRP A 237 18.14 7.91 26.11
CA TRP A 237 19.56 7.60 26.07
C TRP A 237 20.43 8.83 26.34
N ILE A 238 20.13 9.98 25.72
CA ILE A 238 20.82 11.26 25.96
C ILE A 238 20.79 11.60 27.46
N GLU A 239 19.61 11.54 28.07
CA GLU A 239 19.44 11.87 29.49
C GLU A 239 20.26 10.94 30.39
N LYS A 240 20.19 9.63 30.17
CA LYS A 240 20.97 8.65 30.93
C LYS A 240 22.48 8.82 30.74
N THR A 241 22.91 9.13 29.53
CA THR A 241 24.33 9.37 29.22
C THR A 241 24.84 10.61 29.94
N LYS A 242 24.09 11.72 29.93
CA LYS A 242 24.44 12.93 30.71
C LYS A 242 24.54 12.62 32.20
N GLN A 243 23.54 11.95 32.78
CA GLN A 243 23.55 11.55 34.19
C GLN A 243 24.75 10.65 34.53
N SER A 244 25.11 9.71 33.65
CA SER A 244 26.25 8.83 33.86
C SER A 244 27.58 9.58 33.86
N LEU A 245 27.78 10.47 32.87
CA LEU A 245 28.97 11.32 32.73
C LEU A 245 29.18 12.26 33.93
N GLU A 246 28.10 12.66 34.60
CA GLU A 246 28.16 13.58 35.75
C GLU A 246 28.18 12.86 37.11
N SER A 247 27.90 11.56 37.12
CA SER A 247 27.77 10.77 38.34
C SER A 247 29.04 10.77 39.20
N THR A 248 28.85 10.83 40.53
CA THR A 248 29.95 10.76 41.50
C THR A 248 30.69 9.42 41.44
N GLN A 249 30.01 8.34 41.06
CA GLN A 249 30.61 7.02 40.87
C GLN A 249 31.55 7.00 39.66
N HIS A 250 31.17 7.65 38.55
CA HIS A 250 32.03 7.75 37.38
C HIS A 250 33.30 8.57 37.68
N LYS A 251 33.16 9.71 38.36
CA LYS A 251 34.28 10.59 38.75
C LYS A 251 35.31 9.92 39.66
N LYS A 252 34.94 8.85 40.37
CA LYS A 252 35.86 8.07 41.23
C LYS A 252 36.71 7.04 40.47
N LYS A 253 36.40 6.77 39.20
CA LYS A 253 37.16 5.81 38.38
C LYS A 253 38.54 6.37 38.01
N PRO A 254 39.53 5.53 37.69
CA PRO A 254 40.79 5.97 37.10
C PRO A 254 40.59 6.88 35.88
N LEU A 255 41.41 7.91 35.71
CA LEU A 255 41.29 8.87 34.61
C LEU A 255 41.33 8.20 33.22
N ARG A 256 42.11 7.13 33.05
CA ARG A 256 42.15 6.34 31.81
C ARG A 256 40.80 5.65 31.52
N ASP A 257 40.14 5.14 32.56
CA ASP A 257 38.81 4.52 32.41
C ASP A 257 37.72 5.55 32.11
N GLN A 258 37.85 6.75 32.69
CA GLN A 258 36.96 7.88 32.37
C GLN A 258 37.13 8.31 30.91
N LEU A 259 38.38 8.41 30.44
CA LEU A 259 38.69 8.76 29.05
C LEU A 259 38.13 7.71 28.08
N GLY A 260 38.39 6.43 28.33
CA GLY A 260 37.86 5.35 27.49
C GLY A 260 36.33 5.29 27.45
N TYR A 261 35.66 5.67 28.54
CA TYR A 261 34.20 5.82 28.54
C TYR A 261 33.73 6.99 27.68
N CYS A 262 34.44 8.13 27.70
CA CYS A 262 34.11 9.30 26.88
C CYS A 262 34.32 9.01 25.38
N GLU A 263 35.43 8.34 25.02
CA GLU A 263 35.69 7.89 23.64
C GLU A 263 34.62 6.93 23.13
N LYS A 264 34.23 5.95 23.96
CA LYS A 264 33.10 5.06 23.62
C LYS A 264 31.81 5.85 23.45
N THR A 265 31.53 6.78 24.35
CA THR A 265 30.32 7.61 24.28
C THR A 265 30.29 8.43 22.99
N MET A 266 31.43 8.98 22.55
CA MET A 266 31.54 9.66 21.26
C MET A 266 31.16 8.75 20.08
N ALA A 267 31.65 7.51 20.07
CA ALA A 267 31.28 6.52 19.06
C ALA A 267 29.77 6.22 19.10
N ASP A 268 29.21 6.02 20.30
CA ASP A 268 27.78 5.76 20.47
C ASP A 268 26.91 6.94 20.01
N ILE A 269 27.31 8.20 20.25
CA ILE A 269 26.62 9.40 19.74
C ILE A 269 26.50 9.35 18.22
N ASN A 270 27.59 9.05 17.51
CA ASN A 270 27.58 8.96 16.04
C ASN A 270 26.63 7.86 15.57
N VAL A 271 26.62 6.71 16.24
CA VAL A 271 25.67 5.62 15.94
C VAL A 271 24.22 6.08 16.16
N GLN A 272 23.92 6.85 17.21
CA GLN A 272 22.56 7.38 17.43
C GLN A 272 22.15 8.39 16.35
N LYS A 273 23.05 9.28 15.93
CA LYS A 273 22.79 10.22 14.83
C LYS A 273 22.43 9.48 13.54
N THR A 274 23.25 8.51 13.13
CA THR A 274 22.99 7.71 11.92
C THR A 274 21.65 6.97 12.02
N LYS A 275 21.34 6.36 13.16
CA LYS A 275 20.05 5.67 13.36
C LYS A 275 18.87 6.62 13.23
N LEU A 276 18.97 7.82 13.79
CA LEU A 276 17.91 8.82 13.74
C LEU A 276 17.69 9.34 12.31
N SER A 277 18.76 9.69 11.60
CA SER A 277 18.71 10.13 10.19
C SER A 277 18.10 9.05 9.29
N LEU A 278 18.52 7.79 9.42
CA LEU A 278 17.95 6.69 8.63
C LEU A 278 16.45 6.48 8.93
N SER A 279 16.03 6.62 10.20
CA SER A 279 14.62 6.47 10.57
C SER A 279 13.74 7.55 9.93
N ILE A 280 14.19 8.81 9.88
CA ILE A 280 13.40 9.88 9.24
C ILE A 280 13.45 9.77 7.70
N GLU A 281 14.61 9.44 7.12
CA GLU A 281 14.76 9.27 5.66
C GLU A 281 13.81 8.20 5.12
N LYS A 282 13.72 7.05 5.80
CA LYS A 282 12.78 5.97 5.44
C LYS A 282 11.34 6.47 5.40
N LEU A 283 10.93 7.20 6.43
CA LEU A 283 9.58 7.74 6.51
C LEU A 283 9.33 8.79 5.41
N GLU A 284 10.30 9.67 5.13
CA GLU A 284 10.19 10.71 4.10
C GLU A 284 10.05 10.14 2.68
N VAL A 285 10.57 8.94 2.41
CA VAL A 285 10.34 8.25 1.13
C VAL A 285 8.84 8.04 0.89
N HIS A 286 8.07 7.68 1.92
CA HIS A 286 6.63 7.50 1.79
C HIS A 286 5.90 8.82 1.54
N PHE A 287 6.37 9.92 2.13
CA PHE A 287 5.80 11.25 1.87
C PHE A 287 6.00 11.70 0.42
N LYS A 288 7.17 11.41 -0.16
CA LYS A 288 7.49 11.69 -1.57
C LYS A 288 6.70 10.82 -2.54
N ASN A 289 6.32 9.60 -2.13
CA ASN A 289 5.52 8.67 -2.93
C ASN A 289 4.01 8.92 -2.86
N GLY A 290 3.58 10.17 -2.68
CA GLY A 290 2.17 10.58 -2.81
C GLY A 290 1.37 10.73 -1.51
N MET A 291 2.03 10.76 -0.34
CA MET A 291 1.34 10.91 0.95
C MET A 291 1.51 12.24 1.67
N GLY A 292 2.42 13.12 1.22
CA GLY A 292 2.62 14.46 1.77
C GLY A 292 2.87 14.50 3.28
N GLY A 293 4.12 14.74 3.69
CA GLY A 293 4.46 14.84 5.12
C GLY A 293 4.36 16.26 5.66
N ASP A 294 4.00 16.40 6.93
CA ASP A 294 4.19 17.65 7.68
C ASP A 294 5.68 17.84 8.06
N PRO A 295 6.32 18.97 7.72
CA PRO A 295 7.72 19.24 8.03
C PRO A 295 8.07 19.17 9.52
N ARG A 296 7.08 19.35 10.42
CA ARG A 296 7.30 19.36 11.88
C ARG A 296 7.97 18.10 12.41
N LEU A 297 7.77 16.95 11.77
CA LEU A 297 8.42 15.72 12.20
C LEU A 297 9.93 15.77 11.90
N SER A 298 10.31 16.23 10.71
CA SER A 298 11.70 16.43 10.33
C SER A 298 12.35 17.51 11.21
N GLU A 299 11.63 18.60 11.51
CA GLU A 299 12.09 19.64 12.46
C GLU A 299 12.40 19.06 13.85
N ASN A 300 11.52 18.20 14.40
CA ASN A 300 11.75 17.53 15.68
C ASN A 300 12.99 16.61 15.68
N VAL A 301 13.28 16.00 14.52
CA VAL A 301 14.47 15.16 14.33
C VAL A 301 15.72 16.03 14.26
N ASP A 302 15.69 17.14 13.53
CA ASP A 302 16.79 18.11 13.42
C ASP A 302 17.13 18.76 14.77
N GLU A 303 16.12 19.09 15.57
CA GLU A 303 16.31 19.54 16.95
C GLU A 303 17.06 18.48 17.79
N LEU A 304 16.69 17.21 17.66
CA LEU A 304 17.32 16.13 18.41
C LEU A 304 18.75 15.84 17.91
N LEU A 305 19.02 15.99 16.62
CA LEU A 305 20.38 15.95 16.06
C LEU A 305 21.24 17.07 16.65
N THR A 306 20.71 18.29 16.74
CA THR A 306 21.38 19.43 17.37
C THR A 306 21.71 19.17 18.85
N ILE A 307 20.80 18.51 19.59
CA ILE A 307 21.05 18.10 20.98
C ILE A 307 22.17 17.05 21.06
N LEU A 308 22.24 16.12 20.11
CA LEU A 308 23.32 15.13 20.02
C LEU A 308 24.66 15.77 19.65
N ASP A 309 24.68 16.82 18.81
CA ASP A 309 25.86 17.63 18.54
C ASP A 309 26.38 18.32 19.81
N SER A 310 25.49 18.99 20.55
CA SER A 310 25.84 19.62 21.82
C SER A 310 26.39 18.62 22.86
N LEU A 311 25.82 17.41 22.92
CA LEU A 311 26.36 16.33 23.77
C LEU A 311 27.76 15.90 23.30
N ALA A 312 27.97 15.76 21.99
CA ALA A 312 29.27 15.39 21.43
C ALA A 312 30.35 16.43 21.77
N ASP A 313 30.03 17.72 21.65
CA ASP A 313 30.96 18.79 22.01
C ASP A 313 31.35 18.74 23.49
N MET A 314 30.38 18.53 24.38
CA MET A 314 30.63 18.37 25.82
C MET A 314 31.50 17.15 26.14
N VAL A 315 31.26 16.01 25.49
CA VAL A 315 32.08 14.80 25.69
C VAL A 315 33.49 15.00 25.12
N LYS A 316 33.62 15.63 23.96
CA LYS A 316 34.90 15.94 23.33
C LYS A 316 35.75 16.88 24.19
N GLU A 317 35.15 17.91 24.75
CA GLU A 317 35.83 18.81 25.69
C GLU A 317 36.32 18.03 26.92
N LYS A 318 35.49 17.14 27.50
CA LYS A 318 35.92 16.27 28.61
C LYS A 318 37.06 15.34 28.23
N CYS A 319 37.05 14.75 27.03
CA CYS A 319 38.17 13.94 26.53
C CYS A 319 39.47 14.75 26.51
N SER A 320 39.45 15.95 25.91
CA SER A 320 40.64 16.83 25.82
C SER A 320 41.21 17.13 27.21
N HIS A 321 40.35 17.51 28.17
CA HIS A 321 40.78 17.77 29.54
C HIS A 321 41.42 16.55 30.22
N LEU A 322 40.84 15.36 30.02
CA LEU A 322 41.37 14.12 30.58
C LEU A 322 42.72 13.76 29.96
N GLU A 323 42.86 13.87 28.63
CA GLU A 323 44.10 13.65 27.89
C GLU A 323 45.21 14.60 28.37
N GLU A 324 44.91 15.89 28.48
CA GLU A 324 45.84 16.91 28.99
C GLU A 324 46.27 16.61 30.43
N THR A 325 45.32 16.26 31.31
CA THR A 325 45.59 15.89 32.71
C THR A 325 46.53 14.68 32.78
N LEU A 326 46.25 13.66 31.98
CA LEU A 326 47.05 12.45 31.93
C LEU A 326 48.46 12.71 31.39
N ASN A 327 48.60 13.52 30.34
CA ASN A 327 49.90 13.94 29.82
C ASN A 327 50.70 14.74 30.86
N GLN A 328 50.05 15.63 31.62
CA GLN A 328 50.70 16.39 32.68
C GLN A 328 51.17 15.51 33.84
N ILE A 329 50.38 14.49 34.20
CA ILE A 329 50.79 13.46 35.16
C ILE A 329 52.04 12.73 34.65
N ASP A 330 52.07 12.32 33.38
CA ASP A 330 53.22 11.63 32.78
C ASP A 330 54.48 12.52 32.78
N ILE A 331 54.34 13.83 32.54
CA ILE A 331 55.43 14.81 32.66
C ILE A 331 55.94 14.88 34.11
N TYR A 332 55.06 15.05 35.11
CA TYR A 332 55.47 15.11 36.51
C TYR A 332 56.11 13.79 36.98
N GLN A 333 55.64 12.64 36.51
CA GLN A 333 56.27 11.35 36.77
C GLN A 333 57.71 11.30 36.23
N LYS A 334 57.96 11.75 34.98
CA LYS A 334 59.31 11.84 34.40
C LYS A 334 60.21 12.82 35.17
N GLN A 335 59.69 13.99 35.53
CA GLN A 335 60.43 14.98 36.33
C GLN A 335 60.80 14.40 37.71
N MET A 336 59.87 13.69 38.37
CA MET A 336 60.12 13.03 39.64
C MET A 336 61.18 11.93 39.52
N GLN A 337 61.17 11.13 38.46
CA GLN A 337 62.23 10.15 38.20
C GLN A 337 63.59 10.82 38.06
N THR A 338 63.66 11.95 37.34
CA THR A 338 64.89 12.76 37.21
C THR A 338 65.37 13.29 38.57
N LEU A 339 64.45 13.82 39.39
CA LEU A 339 64.78 14.28 40.74
C LEU A 339 65.27 13.14 41.64
N ARG A 340 64.68 11.94 41.54
CA ARG A 340 65.14 10.74 42.27
C ARG A 340 66.56 10.35 41.86
N GLN A 341 66.89 10.41 40.56
CA GLN A 341 68.26 10.16 40.09
C GLN A 341 69.24 11.21 40.64
N LYS A 342 68.88 12.49 40.64
CA LYS A 342 69.69 13.55 41.26
C LYS A 342 69.91 13.31 42.76
N ILE A 343 68.88 12.87 43.49
CA ILE A 343 69.02 12.50 44.91
C ILE A 343 70.04 11.38 45.08
N ILE A 344 69.95 10.31 44.27
CA ILE A 344 70.92 9.20 44.33
C ILE A 344 72.35 9.70 44.06
N GLN A 345 72.55 10.61 43.10
CA GLN A 345 73.86 11.21 42.81
C GLN A 345 74.40 12.04 43.98
N GLU A 346 73.56 12.89 44.58
CA GLU A 346 73.93 13.71 45.75
C GLU A 346 74.23 12.83 46.99
N GLU A 347 73.49 11.73 47.17
CA GLU A 347 73.75 10.75 48.24
C GLU A 347 75.04 9.95 48.00
N GLN A 348 75.40 9.66 46.75
CA GLN A 348 76.70 9.09 46.40
C GLN A 348 77.83 10.10 46.68
N GLN A 349 77.66 11.37 46.28
CA GLN A 349 78.62 12.43 46.60
C GLN A 349 78.78 12.59 48.12
N LEU A 350 77.70 12.59 48.88
CA LEU A 350 77.73 12.65 50.33
C LEU A 350 78.51 11.49 50.95
N ARG A 351 78.37 10.27 50.40
CA ARG A 351 79.17 9.10 50.83
C ARG A 351 80.66 9.26 50.55
N LEU A 352 81.03 9.87 49.42
CA LEU A 352 82.42 10.18 49.08
C LEU A 352 83.01 11.23 50.04
N VAL A 353 82.25 12.30 50.34
CA VAL A 353 82.66 13.34 51.30
C VAL A 353 82.80 12.78 52.73
N LEU A 354 82.05 11.73 53.06
CA LEU A 354 82.13 11.03 54.34
C LEU A 354 83.24 9.97 54.41
N ALA A 355 83.90 9.66 53.30
CA ALA A 355 84.98 8.69 53.29
C ALA A 355 86.18 9.21 54.10
N PRO A 356 86.93 8.34 54.79
CA PRO A 356 88.07 8.72 55.63
C PRO A 356 89.33 9.08 54.82
N THR A 357 89.18 9.84 53.74
CA THR A 357 90.24 10.21 52.78
C THR A 357 90.68 11.67 52.90
N TYR A 358 90.05 12.47 53.76
CA TYR A 358 90.39 13.89 53.94
C TYR A 358 91.59 14.09 54.88
N LEU A 359 92.47 15.04 54.53
CA LEU A 359 93.58 15.46 55.39
C LEU A 359 93.07 16.33 56.54
N PRO A 360 93.75 16.37 57.71
CA PRO A 360 93.28 17.11 58.90
C PRO A 360 93.01 18.61 58.68
N HIS A 361 93.65 19.25 57.70
CA HIS A 361 93.44 20.67 57.36
C HIS A 361 92.21 20.92 56.46
N ASP A 362 91.67 19.88 55.80
CA ASP A 362 90.51 19.97 54.91
C ASP A 362 89.17 19.69 55.62
N ARG A 363 89.19 19.54 56.94
CA ARG A 363 88.04 19.10 57.75
C ARG A 363 86.86 20.08 57.69
N ASP A 364 87.12 21.38 57.71
CA ASP A 364 86.07 22.41 57.63
C ASP A 364 85.42 22.44 56.23
N ARG A 365 86.22 22.20 55.19
CA ARG A 365 85.73 22.07 53.82
C ARG A 365 84.86 20.84 53.63
N ALA A 366 85.27 19.69 54.19
CA ALA A 366 84.48 18.46 54.15
C ALA A 366 83.13 18.63 54.89
N LEU A 367 83.11 19.33 56.02
CA LEU A 367 81.87 19.65 56.75
C LEU A 367 80.95 20.58 55.95
N ALA A 368 81.49 21.61 55.28
CA ALA A 368 80.72 22.50 54.41
C ALA A 368 80.13 21.76 53.20
N GLU A 369 80.92 20.91 52.53
CA GLU A 369 80.47 20.07 51.42
C GLU A 369 79.40 19.05 51.86
N GLN A 370 79.55 18.47 53.06
CA GLN A 370 78.57 17.57 53.66
C GLN A 370 77.23 18.28 53.92
N GLN A 371 77.26 19.47 54.51
CA GLN A 371 76.05 20.27 54.77
C GLN A 371 75.37 20.66 53.47
N ALA A 372 76.13 21.14 52.47
CA ALA A 372 75.60 21.50 51.16
C ALA A 372 74.94 20.32 50.43
N CYS A 373 75.52 19.11 50.48
CA CYS A 373 74.89 17.90 49.92
C CYS A 373 73.57 17.55 50.65
N ARG A 374 73.55 17.62 51.99
CA ARG A 374 72.33 17.35 52.78
C ARG A 374 71.22 18.34 52.48
N GLU A 375 71.54 19.62 52.32
CA GLU A 375 70.58 20.66 51.94
C GLU A 375 70.05 20.45 50.52
N ARG A 376 70.91 20.12 49.55
CA ARG A 376 70.49 19.78 48.18
C ARG A 376 69.53 18.59 48.16
N VAL A 377 69.85 17.51 48.87
CA VAL A 377 68.97 16.33 49.01
C VAL A 377 67.61 16.73 49.62
N LYS A 378 67.60 17.53 50.69
CA LYS A 378 66.35 18.00 51.32
C LYS A 378 65.50 18.83 50.35
N ASN A 379 66.11 19.72 49.58
CA ASN A 379 65.42 20.54 48.57
C ASN A 379 64.84 19.69 47.44
N LEU A 380 65.57 18.69 46.95
CA LEU A 380 65.09 17.76 45.94
C LEU A 380 63.91 16.91 46.45
N HIS A 381 63.96 16.44 47.71
CA HIS A 381 62.83 15.75 48.34
C HIS A 381 61.59 16.64 48.43
N SER A 382 61.74 17.91 48.83
CA SER A 382 60.64 18.88 48.84
C SER A 382 60.01 19.05 47.45
N LYS A 383 60.84 19.17 46.41
CA LYS A 383 60.40 19.23 44.99
C LYS A 383 59.62 17.99 44.55
N ILE A 384 59.98 16.79 45.03
CA ILE A 384 59.26 15.54 44.75
C ILE A 384 57.91 15.53 45.48
N SER A 385 57.87 15.87 46.76
CA SER A 385 56.63 15.92 47.54
C SER A 385 55.62 16.90 46.94
N ALA A 386 56.07 18.09 46.53
CA ALA A 386 55.22 19.07 45.86
C ALA A 386 54.58 18.52 44.58
N ARG A 387 55.35 17.82 43.73
CA ARG A 387 54.85 17.19 42.50
C ARG A 387 53.88 16.03 42.78
N ASN A 388 54.16 15.24 43.80
CA ASN A 388 53.27 14.16 44.25
C ASN A 388 51.90 14.68 44.68
N GLU A 389 51.86 15.75 45.49
CA GLU A 389 50.60 16.36 45.91
C GLU A 389 49.82 16.93 44.72
N ARG A 390 50.51 17.53 43.75
CA ARG A 390 49.88 18.00 42.51
C ARG A 390 49.29 16.87 41.69
N ILE A 391 50.01 15.75 41.52
CA ILE A 391 49.46 14.56 40.87
C ILE A 391 48.19 14.07 41.58
N LYS A 392 48.17 14.00 42.91
CA LYS A 392 46.97 13.60 43.67
C LYS A 392 45.80 14.55 43.43
N LEU A 393 46.04 15.86 43.40
CA LEU A 393 45.02 16.86 43.13
C LEU A 393 44.45 16.72 41.70
N MET A 394 45.31 16.53 40.70
CA MET A 394 44.90 16.30 39.31
C MET A 394 44.08 15.00 39.16
N VAL A 395 44.51 13.91 39.79
CA VAL A 395 43.75 12.65 39.79
C VAL A 395 42.38 12.80 40.44
N HIS A 396 42.28 13.61 41.49
CA HIS A 396 41.00 13.83 42.17
C HIS A 396 40.06 14.76 41.39
N ARG A 397 40.61 15.79 40.74
CA ARG A 397 39.83 16.81 40.03
C ARG A 397 39.55 16.45 38.56
N GLY A 398 40.35 15.57 37.97
CA GLY A 398 40.25 15.18 36.55
C GLY A 398 40.47 16.35 35.58
N THR A 399 41.22 17.37 36.00
CA THR A 399 41.49 18.58 35.22
C THR A 399 42.98 18.94 35.31
N PRO A 400 43.55 19.51 34.23
CA PRO A 400 44.95 19.87 34.20
C PRO A 400 45.23 21.11 35.07
N GLU A 401 46.46 21.25 35.56
CA GLU A 401 46.91 22.48 36.20
C GLU A 401 47.28 23.53 35.15
N GLN A 402 46.83 24.77 35.38
CA GLN A 402 47.14 25.92 34.52
C GLN A 402 48.64 26.29 34.46
N ALA A 403 49.45 25.85 35.44
CA ALA A 403 50.87 26.17 35.51
C ALA A 403 51.73 24.94 35.79
N ILE A 404 52.57 24.56 34.81
CA ILE A 404 53.52 23.45 34.92
C ILE A 404 54.69 23.86 35.81
N LEU A 405 55.00 23.02 36.79
CA LEU A 405 56.16 23.19 37.65
C LEU A 405 57.46 22.86 36.89
N GLU A 406 58.28 23.88 36.63
CA GLU A 406 59.59 23.70 35.98
C GLU A 406 60.58 22.95 36.90
N LEU A 407 61.56 22.28 36.26
CA LEU A 407 62.46 21.30 36.86
C LEU A 407 63.46 21.91 37.87
#